data_AF-A0A950P3J3-F1
#
_entry.id   AF-A0A950P3J3-F1
#
_cell.length_a   1.000
_cell.length_b   1.000
_cell.length_c   1.000
_cell.angle_alpha   90.00
_cell.angle_beta   90.00
_cell.angle_gamma   90.00
#
_symmetry.space_group_name_H-M   'P 1'
#
loop_
_entity.id
_entity.type
_entity.pdbx_description
1 polymer ?
#
loop_
_entity_poly.entity_id
_entity_poly.type
_entity_poly.pdbx_seq_one_letter_code
_entity_poly.pdbx_strand_id
1 'polypeptide(L)'
;MPAAVPTMFGLVIAAGTVHANGRLIGAMSTSPEPDVPARERLTSVLCRSDLVAYRGAVADVAEEVRIRGPRGVEELLAERLGEPELRAVLSRVPGGADAAVSSLLEDVGRFRPNPRSSARDLPALVRIYLLSQVDSVWWRGAPTFETDLDVLHSKELVDLDPLRRRGRLHFQYRAQSDGIRRRAGDWLVRRISPGRRPHTAGLRFTRARWELIALLNDLAGELRAALPRETPSIWVTSLVRSVEHQNRLRALGYAAVLPSSHCVGYGVDIEMRWFRRFDEDERLAALLVERHEAGELNVIDEGQAWHVCISPGACEVLARANHRALIDEDQAPAGRR
;
A
#
# COMPACT_ATOMS: atom_id res chain seq x y z
N MET A 1 13.58 14.04 55.78
CA MET A 1 12.12 14.08 55.55
C MET A 1 11.61 15.44 56.02
N PRO A 2 11.22 16.33 55.10
CA PRO A 2 10.40 17.49 55.46
C PRO A 2 9.10 17.61 54.63
N ALA A 3 8.09 18.12 55.33
CA ALA A 3 7.06 19.08 54.93
C ALA A 3 6.08 18.71 53.79
N ALA A 4 4.85 18.40 54.20
CA ALA A 4 3.61 18.58 53.44
C ALA A 4 2.93 19.90 53.86
N VAL A 5 1.80 20.21 53.17
CA VAL A 5 0.75 21.25 53.40
C VAL A 5 0.82 22.42 52.39
N PRO A 6 -0.29 23.04 51.87
CA PRO A 6 -1.74 22.70 51.87
C PRO A 6 -2.58 22.98 50.57
N THR A 7 -3.89 22.68 50.69
CA THR A 7 -5.13 23.36 50.18
C THR A 7 -5.55 23.27 48.70
N MET A 8 -6.70 22.63 48.42
CA MET A 8 -8.08 23.16 48.33
C MET A 8 -8.34 24.06 47.11
N PHE A 9 -9.22 23.60 46.22
CA PHE A 9 -10.21 24.43 45.55
C PHE A 9 -11.49 23.61 45.33
N GLY A 10 -12.60 24.08 45.91
CA GLY A 10 -13.94 23.69 45.49
C GLY A 10 -14.39 24.56 44.31
N LEU A 11 -15.29 24.03 43.48
CA LEU A 11 -16.11 24.86 42.60
C LEU A 11 -17.54 24.35 42.58
N VAL A 12 -18.42 25.32 42.81
CA VAL A 12 -19.87 25.27 42.91
C VAL A 12 -20.49 25.09 41.53
N ILE A 13 -21.46 24.19 41.43
CA ILE A 13 -22.38 24.06 40.29
C ILE A 13 -23.53 25.03 40.52
N ALA A 14 -23.71 26.00 39.61
CA ALA A 14 -24.90 26.84 39.54
C ALA A 14 -25.67 26.53 38.26
N ALA A 15 -26.89 26.03 38.44
CA ALA A 15 -27.90 25.91 37.41
C ALA A 15 -28.54 27.28 37.14
N GLY A 16 -28.83 27.57 35.88
CA GLY A 16 -29.59 28.74 35.46
C GLY A 16 -30.38 28.44 34.20
N THR A 17 -31.69 28.47 34.33
CA THR A 17 -32.67 28.21 33.26
C THR A 17 -33.51 29.48 33.04
N VAL A 18 -33.96 29.67 31.79
CA VAL A 18 -35.12 30.45 31.32
C VAL A 18 -34.89 31.96 31.01
N HIS A 19 -34.95 32.36 29.73
CA HIS A 19 -36.17 32.93 29.10
C HIS A 19 -36.02 33.20 27.59
N ALA A 20 -37.14 33.07 26.89
CA ALA A 20 -37.33 33.37 25.48
C ALA A 20 -37.80 34.82 25.27
N ASN A 21 -37.38 35.47 24.18
CA ASN A 21 -38.24 36.21 23.26
C ASN A 21 -37.43 36.77 22.08
N GLY A 22 -37.99 36.63 20.88
CA GLY A 22 -37.28 36.84 19.62
C GLY A 22 -37.32 38.25 19.05
N ARG A 23 -36.57 38.43 17.96
CA ARG A 23 -36.94 39.27 16.81
C ARG A 23 -36.05 38.94 15.60
N LEU A 24 -36.73 38.79 14.46
CA LEU A 24 -36.18 38.67 13.10
C LEU A 24 -35.34 39.89 12.73
N ILE A 25 -34.11 39.68 12.24
CA ILE A 25 -33.42 40.58 11.31
C ILE A 25 -32.51 39.76 10.38
N GLY A 26 -32.73 39.91 9.07
CA GLY A 26 -31.66 40.00 8.07
C GLY A 26 -30.96 38.72 7.64
N ALA A 27 -31.49 38.08 6.60
CA ALA A 27 -30.73 37.17 5.76
C ALA A 27 -29.56 37.92 5.09
N MET A 28 -28.33 37.62 5.49
CA MET A 28 -27.16 37.80 4.65
C MET A 28 -26.70 36.41 4.21
N SER A 29 -27.05 36.08 2.97
CA SER A 29 -26.55 34.92 2.25
C SER A 29 -25.06 35.09 2.04
N THR A 30 -24.26 34.48 2.90
CA THR A 30 -22.87 34.17 2.59
C THR A 30 -22.89 32.95 1.68
N SER A 31 -22.81 33.18 0.37
CA SER A 31 -22.55 32.12 -0.59
C SER A 31 -21.30 31.35 -0.12
N PRO A 32 -21.36 30.01 0.03
CA PRO A 32 -20.16 29.24 0.34
C PRO A 32 -19.19 29.43 -0.84
N GLU A 33 -18.00 29.92 -0.52
CA GLU A 33 -16.84 29.86 -1.42
C GLU A 33 -16.74 28.43 -1.99
N PRO A 34 -16.44 28.26 -3.28
CA PRO A 34 -16.23 26.94 -3.84
C PRO A 34 -15.06 26.28 -3.11
N ASP A 35 -15.39 25.24 -2.36
CA ASP A 35 -14.46 24.40 -1.63
C ASP A 35 -13.40 23.88 -2.62
N VAL A 36 -12.20 24.45 -2.54
CA VAL A 36 -11.03 23.96 -3.28
C VAL A 36 -10.86 22.49 -2.91
N PRO A 37 -10.97 21.54 -3.85
CA PRO A 37 -11.14 20.14 -3.49
C PRO A 37 -9.95 19.66 -2.66
N ALA A 38 -10.23 18.99 -1.54
CA ALA A 38 -9.25 18.42 -0.61
C ALA A 38 -8.13 17.57 -1.28
N ARG A 39 -8.30 17.18 -2.55
CA ARG A 39 -7.30 16.56 -3.41
C ARG A 39 -6.08 17.44 -3.72
N GLU A 40 -6.22 18.76 -3.89
CA GLU A 40 -5.09 19.65 -4.18
C GLU A 40 -4.17 19.90 -2.98
N ARG A 41 -4.62 19.57 -1.75
CA ARG A 41 -3.76 19.63 -0.54
C ARG A 41 -2.98 18.35 -0.28
N LEU A 42 -3.37 17.22 -0.89
CA LEU A 42 -2.71 15.92 -0.70
C LEU A 42 -1.42 15.77 -1.53
N THR A 43 -1.22 16.60 -2.54
CA THR A 43 -0.03 16.60 -3.43
C THR A 43 1.23 17.20 -2.82
N SER A 44 1.20 17.73 -1.58
CA SER A 44 2.35 18.41 -0.95
C SER A 44 2.85 17.80 0.37
N VAL A 45 2.45 16.58 0.73
CA VAL A 45 2.75 16.09 2.10
C VAL A 45 4.24 15.72 2.28
N LEU A 46 4.89 15.18 1.24
CA LEU A 46 6.32 14.85 1.25
C LEU A 46 6.96 15.37 -0.03
N CYS A 47 7.98 16.21 0.09
CA CYS A 47 8.74 16.65 -1.08
C CYS A 47 9.73 15.55 -1.52
N ARG A 48 10.18 15.62 -2.78
CA ARG A 48 11.07 14.59 -3.35
C ARG A 48 12.37 14.43 -2.56
N SER A 49 12.96 15.53 -2.07
CA SER A 49 14.19 15.49 -1.27
C SER A 49 13.99 14.76 0.06
N ASP A 50 12.85 14.96 0.73
CA ASP A 50 12.54 14.24 1.98
C ASP A 50 12.47 12.73 1.74
N LEU A 51 11.85 12.30 0.64
CA LEU A 51 11.75 10.88 0.29
C LEU A 51 13.10 10.26 -0.04
N VAL A 52 13.97 10.98 -0.75
CA VAL A 52 15.33 10.50 -1.06
C VAL A 52 16.14 10.35 0.22
N ALA A 53 16.14 11.37 1.08
CA ALA A 53 16.85 11.33 2.37
C ALA A 53 16.32 10.20 3.27
N TYR A 54 14.99 10.06 3.36
CA TYR A 54 14.34 8.99 4.12
C TYR A 54 14.75 7.60 3.63
N ARG A 55 14.69 7.34 2.31
CA ARG A 55 15.04 6.04 1.73
C ARG A 55 16.51 5.68 1.96
N GLY A 56 17.41 6.67 1.88
CA GLY A 56 18.82 6.52 2.25
C GLY A 56 18.98 6.10 3.71
N ALA A 57 18.38 6.85 4.64
CA ALA A 57 18.44 6.55 6.07
C ALA A 57 17.83 5.17 6.41
N VAL A 58 16.76 4.76 5.73
CA VAL A 58 16.20 3.41 5.90
C VAL A 58 17.16 2.31 5.44
N ALA A 59 17.90 2.53 4.35
CA ALA A 59 18.91 1.58 3.87
C ALA A 59 20.05 1.45 4.90
N ASP A 60 20.53 2.57 5.45
CA ASP A 60 21.56 2.58 6.49
C ASP A 60 21.10 1.84 7.75
N VAL A 61 19.88 2.12 8.24
CA VAL A 61 19.31 1.42 9.39
C VAL A 61 19.21 -0.08 9.15
N ALA A 62 18.71 -0.50 7.98
CA ALA A 62 18.59 -1.93 7.66
C ALA A 62 19.96 -2.63 7.65
N GLU A 63 20.98 -1.96 7.14
CA GLU A 63 22.37 -2.44 7.12
C GLU A 63 22.96 -2.55 8.53
N GLU A 64 22.75 -1.55 9.39
CA GLU A 64 23.19 -1.59 10.79
C GLU A 64 22.50 -2.70 11.58
N VAL A 65 21.19 -2.91 11.37
CA VAL A 65 20.44 -4.04 11.95
C VAL A 65 21.04 -5.37 11.49
N ARG A 66 21.47 -5.47 10.23
CA ARG A 66 22.11 -6.69 9.68
C ARG A 66 23.45 -6.96 10.35
N ILE A 67 24.27 -5.93 10.55
CA ILE A 67 25.60 -6.05 11.18
C ILE A 67 25.48 -6.42 12.67
N ARG A 68 24.58 -5.76 13.40
CA ARG A 68 24.41 -5.95 14.84
C ARG A 68 23.67 -7.25 15.19
N GLY A 69 22.78 -7.68 14.31
CA GLY A 69 21.90 -8.82 14.53
C GLY A 69 20.82 -8.53 15.58
N PRO A 70 20.19 -9.55 16.18
CA PRO A 70 19.03 -9.37 17.05
C PRO A 70 19.36 -8.73 18.42
N ARG A 71 20.63 -8.70 18.82
CA ARG A 71 21.04 -8.10 20.11
C ARG A 71 21.25 -6.61 19.91
N GLY A 72 20.61 -5.77 20.71
CA GLY A 72 20.82 -4.33 20.62
C GLY A 72 20.00 -3.63 19.52
N VAL A 73 19.09 -4.35 18.85
CA VAL A 73 18.30 -3.83 17.74
C VAL A 73 17.28 -2.79 18.21
N GLU A 74 16.70 -2.99 19.40
CA GLU A 74 15.72 -2.06 19.98
C GLU A 74 16.38 -0.73 20.34
N GLU A 75 17.56 -0.76 20.97
CA GLU A 75 18.32 0.46 21.27
C GLU A 75 18.77 1.18 20.00
N LEU A 76 19.27 0.43 19.00
CA LEU A 76 19.63 0.98 17.69
C LEU A 76 18.44 1.69 17.03
N LEU A 77 17.26 1.04 16.99
CA LEU A 77 16.08 1.64 16.40
C LEU A 77 15.59 2.86 17.18
N ALA A 78 15.62 2.81 18.52
CA ALA A 78 15.24 3.96 19.34
C ALA A 78 16.13 5.18 19.09
N GLU A 79 17.44 4.97 18.86
CA GLU A 79 18.39 6.02 18.49
C GLU A 79 18.15 6.54 17.06
N ARG A 80 18.23 5.65 16.06
CA ARG A 80 18.20 6.03 14.64
C ARG A 80 16.86 6.65 14.23
N LEU A 81 15.74 6.17 14.77
CA LEU A 81 14.41 6.72 14.43
C LEU A 81 14.19 8.13 15.00
N GLY A 82 15.10 8.63 15.83
CA GLY A 82 15.16 10.02 16.26
C GLY A 82 15.74 11.00 15.22
N GLU A 83 16.39 10.49 14.17
CA GLU A 83 17.15 11.31 13.23
C GLU A 83 16.27 12.13 12.29
N PRO A 84 16.74 13.31 11.85
CA PRO A 84 15.94 14.24 11.05
C PRO A 84 15.33 13.62 9.79
N GLU A 85 16.10 12.80 9.08
CA GLU A 85 15.72 12.16 7.82
C GLU A 85 14.55 11.19 8.02
N LEU A 86 14.62 10.38 9.07
CA LEU A 86 13.56 9.43 9.43
C LEU A 86 12.35 10.15 10.04
N ARG A 87 12.59 11.11 10.95
CA ARG A 87 11.52 11.89 11.59
C ARG A 87 10.71 12.75 10.63
N ALA A 88 11.33 13.24 9.55
CA ALA A 88 10.61 14.00 8.53
C ALA A 88 9.40 13.20 8.01
N VAL A 89 9.55 11.92 7.70
CA VAL A 89 8.43 11.09 7.24
C VAL A 89 7.59 10.58 8.42
N LEU A 90 8.22 10.05 9.47
CA LEU A 90 7.52 9.42 10.58
C LEU A 90 6.61 10.39 11.35
N SER A 91 6.95 11.67 11.44
CA SER A 91 6.08 12.67 12.09
C SER A 91 4.76 12.91 11.34
N ARG A 92 4.68 12.52 10.06
CA ARG A 92 3.52 12.73 9.18
C ARG A 92 2.59 11.51 9.11
N VAL A 93 3.04 10.34 9.58
CA VAL A 93 2.22 9.12 9.61
C VAL A 93 1.02 9.30 10.55
N PRO A 94 -0.08 8.57 10.35
CA PRO A 94 -1.17 8.51 11.33
C PRO A 94 -0.64 8.06 12.71
N GLY A 95 -0.91 8.85 13.76
CA GLY A 95 -0.40 8.60 15.12
C GLY A 95 0.97 9.24 15.42
N GLY A 96 1.67 9.74 14.40
CA GLY A 96 2.97 10.41 14.55
C GLY A 96 4.15 9.47 14.77
N ALA A 97 5.35 10.06 14.92
CA ALA A 97 6.60 9.32 14.94
C ALA A 97 6.70 8.33 16.09
N ASP A 98 6.31 8.74 17.30
CA ASP A 98 6.42 7.88 18.50
C ASP A 98 5.54 6.63 18.40
N ALA A 99 4.36 6.75 17.77
CA ALA A 99 3.48 5.61 17.54
C ALA A 99 4.08 4.63 16.51
N ALA A 100 4.68 5.15 15.44
CA ALA A 100 5.37 4.33 14.45
C ALA A 100 6.61 3.61 15.04
N VAL A 101 7.40 4.31 15.85
CA VAL A 101 8.54 3.71 16.58
C VAL A 101 8.05 2.59 17.50
N SER A 102 7.02 2.87 18.32
CA SER A 102 6.47 1.88 19.26
C SER A 102 5.93 0.64 18.54
N SER A 103 5.23 0.83 17.41
CA SER A 103 4.72 -0.27 16.60
C SER A 103 5.85 -1.09 15.95
N LEU A 104 6.91 -0.46 15.47
CA LEU A 104 8.06 -1.17 14.90
C LEU A 104 8.79 -2.00 15.98
N LEU A 105 9.02 -1.42 17.16
CA LEU A 105 9.65 -2.14 18.27
C LEU A 105 8.82 -3.34 18.72
N GLU A 106 7.49 -3.20 18.76
CA GLU A 106 6.58 -4.32 19.03
C GLU A 106 6.68 -5.42 17.97
N ASP A 107 6.73 -5.06 16.69
CA ASP A 107 6.89 -6.02 15.59
C ASP A 107 8.26 -6.72 15.61
N VAL A 108 9.32 -5.99 15.96
CA VAL A 108 10.68 -6.53 16.14
C VAL A 108 10.71 -7.54 17.29
N GLY A 109 10.13 -7.21 18.45
CA GLY A 109 10.07 -8.12 19.61
C GLY A 109 9.29 -9.41 19.32
N ARG A 110 8.26 -9.33 18.47
CA ARG A 110 7.45 -10.47 18.03
C ARG A 110 8.02 -11.22 16.84
N PHE A 111 9.02 -10.68 16.15
CA PHE A 111 9.49 -11.23 14.90
C PHE A 111 10.01 -12.66 15.06
N ARG A 112 9.53 -13.53 14.18
CA ARG A 112 10.03 -14.89 14.00
C ARG A 112 10.24 -15.12 12.51
N PRO A 113 11.45 -15.51 12.08
CA PRO A 113 11.70 -15.81 10.67
C PRO A 113 10.68 -16.80 10.12
N ASN A 114 10.03 -16.43 9.04
CA ASN A 114 9.02 -17.26 8.39
C ASN A 114 9.34 -17.32 6.89
N PRO A 115 9.66 -18.50 6.33
CA PRO A 115 10.03 -18.62 4.92
C PRO A 115 8.87 -18.29 3.96
N ARG A 116 7.65 -18.17 4.46
CA ARG A 116 6.46 -17.75 3.71
C ARG A 116 6.19 -16.23 3.77
N SER A 117 6.85 -15.52 4.68
CA SER A 117 6.69 -14.08 4.84
C SER A 117 7.61 -13.31 3.89
N SER A 118 7.18 -12.12 3.51
CA SER A 118 7.95 -11.10 2.81
C SER A 118 9.23 -10.74 3.57
N ALA A 119 9.14 -10.57 4.89
CA ALA A 119 10.31 -10.38 5.75
C ALA A 119 10.90 -11.73 6.16
N ARG A 120 12.09 -12.05 5.63
CA ARG A 120 12.81 -13.30 5.95
C ARG A 120 13.74 -13.18 7.16
N ASP A 121 14.16 -11.96 7.48
CA ASP A 121 15.03 -11.61 8.59
C ASP A 121 14.63 -10.24 9.18
N LEU A 122 15.29 -9.86 10.28
CA LEU A 122 15.04 -8.59 10.96
C LEU A 122 15.35 -7.35 10.08
N PRO A 123 16.48 -7.29 9.35
CA PRO A 123 16.73 -6.21 8.40
C PRO A 123 15.60 -6.01 7.39
N ALA A 124 15.10 -7.10 6.80
CA ALA A 124 13.98 -7.04 5.86
C ALA A 124 12.70 -6.55 6.53
N LEU A 125 12.38 -7.00 7.75
CA LEU A 125 11.23 -6.50 8.50
C LEU A 125 11.31 -4.99 8.71
N VAL A 126 12.43 -4.50 9.23
CA VAL A 126 12.66 -3.08 9.52
C VAL A 126 12.54 -2.25 8.24
N ARG A 127 13.20 -2.68 7.16
CA ARG A 127 13.14 -1.99 5.88
C ARG A 127 11.72 -1.94 5.31
N ILE A 128 11.01 -3.07 5.30
CA ILE A 128 9.63 -3.14 4.80
C ILE A 128 8.72 -2.22 5.62
N TYR A 129 8.80 -2.30 6.96
CA TYR A 129 8.01 -1.46 7.85
C TYR A 129 8.26 0.03 7.58
N LEU A 130 9.53 0.46 7.55
CA LEU A 130 9.87 1.87 7.37
C LEU A 130 9.49 2.36 5.98
N LEU A 131 9.76 1.60 4.91
CA LEU A 131 9.37 2.03 3.56
C LEU A 131 7.84 2.06 3.39
N SER A 132 7.08 1.20 4.07
CA SER A 132 5.60 1.26 4.06
C SER A 132 5.04 2.53 4.71
N GLN A 133 5.82 3.25 5.52
CA GLN A 133 5.35 4.51 6.10
C GLN A 133 5.14 5.61 5.05
N VAL A 134 5.83 5.53 3.91
CA VAL A 134 5.57 6.41 2.77
C VAL A 134 4.12 6.25 2.30
N ASP A 135 3.65 5.01 2.16
CA ASP A 135 2.26 4.70 1.80
C ASP A 135 1.28 5.25 2.84
N SER A 136 1.59 5.07 4.13
CA SER A 136 0.78 5.57 5.24
C SER A 136 0.60 7.09 5.21
N VAL A 137 1.65 7.82 4.83
CA VAL A 137 1.60 9.27 4.68
C VAL A 137 0.82 9.67 3.43
N TRP A 138 1.08 9.02 2.29
CA TRP A 138 0.41 9.30 1.02
C TRP A 138 -1.10 9.11 1.08
N TRP A 139 -1.54 8.05 1.75
CA TRP A 139 -2.95 7.69 1.83
C TRP A 139 -3.56 8.03 3.19
N ARG A 140 -2.95 8.98 3.92
CA ARG A 140 -3.48 9.47 5.19
C ARG A 140 -4.90 10.01 5.00
N GLY A 141 -5.83 9.46 5.77
CA GLY A 141 -7.24 9.85 5.74
C GLY A 141 -8.05 9.22 4.60
N ALA A 142 -7.45 8.41 3.73
CA ALA A 142 -8.20 7.60 2.78
C ALA A 142 -8.99 6.51 3.55
N PRO A 143 -10.25 6.26 3.20
CA PRO A 143 -11.04 5.23 3.85
C PRO A 143 -10.44 3.84 3.55
N THR A 144 -10.30 3.05 4.60
CA THR A 144 -9.88 1.65 4.55
C THR A 144 -11.09 0.73 4.34
N PHE A 145 -10.88 -0.37 3.64
CA PHE A 145 -11.84 -1.47 3.59
C PHE A 145 -11.70 -2.28 4.88
N GLU A 146 -12.56 -2.06 5.86
CA GLU A 146 -12.44 -2.70 7.17
C GLU A 146 -12.66 -4.21 7.08
N THR A 147 -13.69 -4.63 6.34
CA THR A 147 -14.14 -6.01 6.22
C THR A 147 -13.95 -6.58 4.82
N ASP A 148 -13.96 -7.91 4.71
CA ASP A 148 -13.98 -8.59 3.41
C ASP A 148 -15.21 -8.16 2.58
N LEU A 149 -16.35 -7.86 3.21
CA LEU A 149 -17.57 -7.41 2.52
C LEU A 149 -17.42 -6.02 1.92
N ASP A 150 -16.69 -5.12 2.57
CA ASP A 150 -16.41 -3.77 2.05
C ASP A 150 -15.66 -3.86 0.72
N VAL A 151 -14.69 -4.77 0.63
CA VAL A 151 -13.96 -5.04 -0.62
C VAL A 151 -14.90 -5.61 -1.69
N LEU A 152 -15.79 -6.53 -1.33
CA LEU A 152 -16.68 -7.20 -2.28
C LEU A 152 -17.78 -6.28 -2.84
N HIS A 153 -18.25 -5.31 -2.04
CA HIS A 153 -19.37 -4.43 -2.39
C HIS A 153 -18.97 -2.98 -2.72
N SER A 154 -17.68 -2.66 -2.65
CA SER A 154 -17.19 -1.32 -3.00
C SER A 154 -17.47 -1.00 -4.47
N LYS A 155 -18.03 0.19 -4.69
CA LYS A 155 -18.22 0.78 -6.04
C LYS A 155 -16.93 1.38 -6.61
N GLU A 156 -15.92 1.57 -5.77
CA GLU A 156 -14.61 2.11 -6.17
C GLU A 156 -13.69 1.03 -6.74
N LEU A 157 -14.06 -0.25 -6.57
CA LEU A 157 -13.29 -1.39 -7.02
C LEU A 157 -13.98 -2.10 -8.18
N VAL A 158 -13.18 -2.54 -9.13
CA VAL A 158 -13.62 -3.19 -10.35
C VAL A 158 -13.22 -4.66 -10.31
N ASP A 159 -14.15 -5.53 -10.69
CA ASP A 159 -13.85 -6.95 -10.87
C ASP A 159 -12.97 -7.17 -12.10
N LEU A 160 -11.83 -7.83 -11.88
CA LEU A 160 -10.85 -8.16 -12.92
C LEU A 160 -11.33 -9.26 -13.86
N ASP A 161 -12.18 -10.18 -13.39
CA ASP A 161 -12.58 -11.35 -14.19
C ASP A 161 -13.36 -10.97 -15.47
N PRO A 162 -14.32 -10.02 -15.44
CA PRO A 162 -14.93 -9.47 -16.64
C PRO A 162 -13.95 -8.78 -17.60
N LEU A 163 -12.96 -8.06 -17.08
CA LEU A 163 -11.94 -7.38 -17.89
C LEU A 163 -11.01 -8.39 -18.56
N ARG A 164 -10.57 -9.41 -17.81
CA ARG A 164 -9.76 -10.53 -18.33
C ARG A 164 -10.47 -11.25 -19.47
N ARG A 165 -11.76 -11.57 -19.32
CA ARG A 165 -12.56 -12.24 -20.35
C ARG A 165 -12.70 -11.42 -21.63
N ARG A 166 -12.68 -10.10 -21.52
CA ARG A 166 -12.70 -9.16 -22.66
C ARG A 166 -11.31 -8.88 -23.24
N GLY A 167 -10.25 -9.47 -22.69
CA GLY A 167 -8.87 -9.23 -23.13
C GLY A 167 -8.31 -7.87 -22.72
N ARG A 168 -8.92 -7.20 -21.72
CA ARG A 168 -8.58 -5.82 -21.30
C ARG A 168 -7.53 -5.75 -20.19
N LEU A 169 -7.00 -6.89 -19.78
CA LEU A 169 -5.91 -6.96 -18.82
C LEU A 169 -4.66 -7.45 -19.54
N HIS A 170 -3.61 -6.65 -19.49
CA HIS A 170 -2.32 -6.98 -20.08
C HIS A 170 -1.39 -7.69 -19.10
N PHE A 171 -1.76 -7.74 -17.81
CA PHE A 171 -1.06 -8.47 -16.76
C PHE A 171 -1.73 -9.80 -16.40
N GLN A 172 -1.01 -10.66 -15.68
CA GLN A 172 -1.48 -11.97 -15.27
C GLN A 172 -1.75 -12.01 -13.76
N TYR A 173 -2.72 -12.83 -13.37
CA TYR A 173 -2.98 -13.17 -11.97
C TYR A 173 -3.65 -14.53 -11.88
N ARG A 174 -3.71 -15.06 -10.66
CA ARG A 174 -4.53 -16.22 -10.33
C ARG A 174 -5.41 -15.89 -9.14
N ALA A 175 -6.71 -16.19 -9.22
CA ALA A 175 -7.57 -16.14 -8.04
C ALA A 175 -7.15 -17.23 -7.04
N GLN A 176 -7.26 -16.93 -5.75
CA GLN A 176 -7.07 -17.92 -4.70
C GLN A 176 -8.15 -19.01 -4.83
N SER A 177 -7.75 -20.25 -4.54
CA SER A 177 -8.63 -21.41 -4.72
C SER A 177 -9.44 -21.66 -3.46
N ASP A 178 -10.72 -21.28 -3.46
CA ASP A 178 -11.60 -21.38 -2.29
C ASP A 178 -12.11 -22.80 -1.99
N GLY A 179 -11.68 -23.82 -2.74
CA GLY A 179 -12.15 -25.20 -2.61
C GLY A 179 -11.05 -26.26 -2.73
N ILE A 180 -11.23 -27.38 -2.04
CA ILE A 180 -10.29 -28.53 -2.02
C ILE A 180 -10.06 -29.08 -3.44
N ARG A 181 -11.13 -29.19 -4.25
CA ARG A 181 -11.04 -29.69 -5.64
C ARG A 181 -10.18 -28.79 -6.52
N ARG A 182 -10.31 -27.47 -6.39
CA ARG A 182 -9.53 -26.50 -7.16
C ARG A 182 -8.06 -26.50 -6.70
N ARG A 183 -7.82 -26.67 -5.38
CA ARG A 183 -6.47 -26.88 -4.83
C ARG A 183 -5.80 -28.16 -5.36
N ALA A 184 -6.53 -29.26 -5.50
CA ALA A 184 -6.03 -30.50 -6.09
C ALA A 184 -5.71 -30.34 -7.58
N GLY A 185 -6.57 -29.64 -8.34
CA GLY A 185 -6.30 -29.30 -9.74
C GLY A 185 -5.06 -28.42 -9.90
N ASP A 186 -4.90 -27.39 -9.06
CA ASP A 186 -3.72 -26.53 -9.06
C ASP A 186 -2.44 -27.32 -8.73
N TRP A 187 -2.51 -28.25 -7.78
CA TRP A 187 -1.39 -29.16 -7.47
C TRP A 187 -1.03 -30.02 -8.68
N LEU A 188 -2.02 -30.57 -9.39
CA LEU A 188 -1.80 -31.38 -10.58
C LEU A 188 -1.16 -30.56 -11.71
N VAL A 189 -1.65 -29.34 -11.98
CA VAL A 189 -1.06 -28.42 -12.97
C VAL A 189 0.38 -28.09 -12.61
N ARG A 190 0.71 -27.89 -11.33
CA ARG A 190 2.09 -27.64 -10.88
C ARG A 190 3.00 -28.86 -11.09
N ARG A 191 2.46 -30.07 -10.95
CA ARG A 191 3.20 -31.32 -11.14
C ARG A 191 3.46 -31.62 -12.61
N ILE A 192 2.51 -31.31 -13.49
CA ILE A 192 2.59 -31.60 -14.93
C ILE A 192 3.29 -30.48 -15.70
N SER A 193 3.21 -29.23 -15.24
CA SER A 193 3.86 -28.07 -15.88
C SER A 193 4.62 -27.23 -14.86
N PRO A 194 5.68 -27.77 -14.24
CA PRO A 194 6.49 -27.04 -13.28
C PRO A 194 7.09 -25.80 -13.96
N GLY A 195 6.83 -24.62 -13.39
CA GLY A 195 7.40 -23.34 -13.87
C GLY A 195 6.49 -22.50 -14.76
N ARG A 196 5.32 -23.00 -15.20
CA ARG A 196 4.36 -22.21 -16.00
C ARG A 196 3.76 -21.02 -15.25
N ARG A 197 3.77 -21.05 -13.90
CA ARG A 197 3.18 -20.03 -13.03
C ARG A 197 3.98 -19.92 -11.72
N PRO A 198 3.98 -18.76 -11.05
CA PRO A 198 4.59 -18.61 -9.75
C PRO A 198 3.88 -19.42 -8.66
N HIS A 199 4.65 -19.75 -7.62
CA HIS A 199 4.19 -20.50 -6.46
C HIS A 199 3.57 -19.58 -5.40
N THR A 200 2.59 -18.78 -5.80
CA THR A 200 1.84 -17.88 -4.89
C THR A 200 0.49 -18.49 -4.52
N ALA A 201 -0.16 -17.98 -3.46
CA ALA A 201 -1.53 -18.39 -3.09
C ALA A 201 -2.58 -17.90 -4.12
N GLY A 202 -2.27 -16.79 -4.80
CA GLY A 202 -3.19 -16.09 -5.68
C GLY A 202 -3.96 -14.99 -4.93
N LEU A 203 -4.73 -14.21 -5.70
CA LEU A 203 -5.53 -13.10 -5.22
C LEU A 203 -6.77 -13.61 -4.49
N ARG A 204 -6.89 -13.27 -3.19
CA ARG A 204 -8.13 -13.49 -2.43
C ARG A 204 -9.29 -12.71 -3.05
N PHE A 205 -9.04 -11.46 -3.40
CA PHE A 205 -9.99 -10.59 -4.09
C PHE A 205 -9.48 -10.26 -5.49
N THR A 206 -10.22 -10.62 -6.52
CA THR A 206 -9.93 -10.25 -7.91
C THR A 206 -10.50 -8.87 -8.23
N ARG A 207 -10.23 -7.89 -7.35
CA ARG A 207 -10.74 -6.53 -7.44
C ARG A 207 -9.60 -5.52 -7.33
N ALA A 208 -9.71 -4.41 -8.03
CA ALA A 208 -8.73 -3.32 -7.98
C ALA A 208 -9.38 -1.98 -8.29
N ARG A 209 -8.74 -0.89 -7.86
CA ARG A 209 -9.05 0.45 -8.37
C ARG A 209 -8.64 0.57 -9.83
N TRP A 210 -9.31 1.43 -10.59
CA TRP A 210 -9.00 1.64 -12.00
C TRP A 210 -7.56 2.11 -12.21
N GLU A 211 -7.07 3.02 -11.36
CA GLU A 211 -5.70 3.56 -11.42
C GLU A 211 -4.65 2.45 -11.36
N LEU A 212 -4.88 1.44 -10.53
CA LEU A 212 -4.01 0.27 -10.41
C LEU A 212 -4.07 -0.62 -11.65
N ILE A 213 -5.26 -0.76 -12.27
CA ILE A 213 -5.42 -1.48 -13.54
C ILE A 213 -4.68 -0.76 -14.67
N ALA A 214 -4.79 0.57 -14.77
CA ALA A 214 -4.04 1.38 -15.74
C ALA A 214 -2.53 1.17 -15.57
N LEU A 215 -2.02 1.38 -14.36
CA LEU A 215 -0.59 1.22 -14.07
C LEU A 215 -0.10 -0.16 -14.51
N LEU A 216 -0.80 -1.22 -14.13
CA LEU A 216 -0.39 -2.59 -14.45
C LEU A 216 -0.48 -2.87 -15.96
N ASN A 217 -1.46 -2.32 -16.66
CA ASN A 217 -1.55 -2.44 -18.11
C ASN A 217 -0.44 -1.68 -18.84
N ASP A 218 -0.10 -0.48 -18.36
CA ASP A 218 0.98 0.35 -18.90
C ASP A 218 2.34 -0.32 -18.69
N LEU A 219 2.63 -0.75 -17.45
CA LEU A 219 3.84 -1.51 -17.13
C LEU A 219 3.96 -2.80 -17.97
N ALA A 220 2.86 -3.54 -18.14
CA ALA A 220 2.86 -4.73 -18.98
C ALA A 220 3.11 -4.40 -20.46
N GLY A 221 2.60 -3.26 -20.95
CA GLY A 221 2.82 -2.78 -22.30
C GLY A 221 4.28 -2.38 -22.55
N GLU A 222 4.84 -1.57 -21.66
CA GLU A 222 6.25 -1.15 -21.71
C GLU A 222 7.19 -2.34 -21.62
N LEU A 223 6.93 -3.28 -20.70
CA LEU A 223 7.72 -4.49 -20.56
C LEU A 223 7.64 -5.35 -21.82
N ARG A 224 6.43 -5.56 -22.37
CA ARG A 224 6.26 -6.32 -23.62
C ARG A 224 6.96 -5.66 -24.81
N ALA A 225 7.03 -4.34 -24.86
CA ALA A 225 7.75 -3.63 -25.92
C ALA A 225 9.27 -3.79 -25.79
N ALA A 226 9.77 -3.99 -24.56
CA ALA A 226 11.19 -4.13 -24.27
C ALA A 226 11.70 -5.58 -24.31
N LEU A 227 10.82 -6.57 -24.23
CA LEU A 227 11.20 -7.98 -24.04
C LEU A 227 10.88 -8.88 -25.25
N PRO A 228 11.55 -10.05 -25.36
CA PRO A 228 11.18 -11.09 -26.32
C PRO A 228 9.70 -11.49 -26.21
N ARG A 229 9.11 -11.96 -27.33
CA ARG A 229 7.68 -12.27 -27.41
C ARG A 229 7.26 -13.43 -26.51
N GLU A 230 8.20 -14.30 -26.18
CA GLU A 230 8.01 -15.50 -25.36
C GLU A 230 7.99 -15.17 -23.86
N THR A 231 8.47 -13.99 -23.46
CA THR A 231 8.51 -13.59 -22.06
C THR A 231 7.09 -13.31 -21.56
N PRO A 232 6.67 -13.92 -20.44
CA PRO A 232 5.35 -13.68 -19.91
C PRO A 232 5.20 -12.23 -19.43
N SER A 233 3.96 -11.75 -19.41
CA SER A 233 3.64 -10.45 -18.81
C SER A 233 3.81 -10.48 -17.29
N ILE A 234 3.81 -9.30 -16.67
CA ILE A 234 3.89 -9.11 -15.22
C ILE A 234 2.84 -9.97 -14.51
N TRP A 235 3.23 -10.52 -13.36
CA TRP A 235 2.37 -11.40 -12.58
C TRP A 235 2.05 -10.78 -11.22
N VAL A 236 0.76 -10.54 -10.98
CA VAL A 236 0.26 -9.95 -9.74
C VAL A 236 -0.08 -11.04 -8.72
N THR A 237 0.41 -10.86 -7.50
CA THR A 237 0.30 -11.82 -6.39
C THR A 237 -0.60 -11.34 -5.27
N SER A 238 -0.77 -10.03 -5.12
CA SER A 238 -1.70 -9.40 -4.20
C SER A 238 -2.21 -8.07 -4.78
N LEU A 239 -3.44 -7.71 -4.43
CA LEU A 239 -4.09 -6.43 -4.74
C LEU A 239 -4.75 -5.90 -3.48
N VAL A 240 -5.95 -5.32 -3.58
CA VAL A 240 -6.75 -4.88 -2.44
C VAL A 240 -6.90 -5.98 -1.39
N ARG A 241 -6.80 -5.59 -0.12
CA ARG A 241 -7.09 -6.42 1.06
C ARG A 241 -8.05 -5.64 1.95
N SER A 242 -8.75 -6.34 2.83
CA SER A 242 -9.42 -5.72 3.96
C SER A 242 -8.47 -5.62 5.15
N VAL A 243 -8.77 -4.73 6.10
CA VAL A 243 -8.07 -4.66 7.39
C VAL A 243 -8.22 -5.99 8.15
N GLU A 244 -9.41 -6.60 8.11
CA GLU A 244 -9.66 -7.93 8.65
C GLU A 244 -8.70 -8.98 8.05
N HIS A 245 -8.53 -8.98 6.72
CA HIS A 245 -7.61 -9.90 6.05
C HIS A 245 -6.16 -9.63 6.42
N GLN A 246 -5.76 -8.38 6.49
CA GLN A 246 -4.40 -7.96 6.87
C GLN A 246 -4.08 -8.42 8.30
N ASN A 247 -5.00 -8.25 9.25
CA ASN A 247 -4.86 -8.75 10.62
C ASN A 247 -4.74 -10.28 10.68
N ARG A 248 -5.52 -11.01 9.87
CA ARG A 248 -5.37 -12.48 9.76
C ARG A 248 -3.99 -12.88 9.24
N LEU A 249 -3.44 -12.15 8.26
CA LEU A 249 -2.08 -12.40 7.78
C LEU A 249 -1.04 -12.13 8.87
N ARG A 250 -1.17 -11.03 9.61
CA ARG A 250 -0.30 -10.70 10.75
C ARG A 250 -0.34 -11.79 11.82
N ALA A 251 -1.53 -12.28 12.17
CA ALA A 251 -1.71 -13.39 13.13
C ALA A 251 -1.09 -14.72 12.65
N LEU A 252 -0.98 -14.92 11.34
CA LEU A 252 -0.28 -16.07 10.73
C LEU A 252 1.24 -15.87 10.62
N GLY A 253 1.78 -14.77 11.13
CA GLY A 253 3.21 -14.46 11.12
C GLY A 253 3.74 -13.95 9.78
N TYR A 254 2.89 -13.33 8.95
CA TYR A 254 3.33 -12.55 7.80
C TYR A 254 3.67 -11.12 8.23
N ALA A 255 4.62 -10.49 7.52
CA ALA A 255 4.93 -9.06 7.66
C ALA A 255 3.83 -8.19 7.04
N ALA A 256 2.65 -8.25 7.65
CA ALA A 256 1.44 -7.54 7.23
C ALA A 256 1.29 -6.25 8.06
N VAL A 257 2.03 -5.21 7.67
CA VAL A 257 2.06 -3.91 8.37
C VAL A 257 0.71 -3.21 8.26
N LEU A 258 0.33 -2.46 9.30
CA LEU A 258 -0.82 -1.56 9.33
C LEU A 258 -0.37 -0.15 9.75
N PRO A 259 -0.96 0.92 9.16
CA PRO A 259 -1.91 0.90 8.04
C PRO A 259 -1.24 0.40 6.75
N SER A 260 -2.03 -0.01 5.75
CA SER A 260 -1.53 -0.62 4.51
C SER A 260 -2.18 -0.04 3.27
N SER A 261 -1.39 0.24 2.23
CA SER A 261 -1.85 0.65 0.90
C SER A 261 -2.77 -0.37 0.23
N HIS A 262 -2.64 -1.66 0.54
CA HIS A 262 -3.60 -2.68 0.11
C HIS A 262 -4.99 -2.46 0.71
N CYS A 263 -5.08 -1.95 1.95
CA CYS A 263 -6.35 -1.73 2.65
C CYS A 263 -7.12 -0.51 2.15
N VAL A 264 -6.44 0.40 1.43
CA VAL A 264 -7.08 1.52 0.72
C VAL A 264 -7.20 1.28 -0.79
N GLY A 265 -6.69 0.15 -1.29
CA GLY A 265 -6.82 -0.29 -2.68
C GLY A 265 -5.78 0.27 -3.67
N TYR A 266 -4.70 0.88 -3.19
CA TYR A 266 -3.63 1.47 -4.03
C TYR A 266 -2.31 0.67 -3.99
N GLY A 267 -2.25 -0.40 -3.20
CA GLY A 267 -1.11 -1.32 -3.12
C GLY A 267 -1.28 -2.58 -3.99
N VAL A 268 -0.19 -3.04 -4.62
CA VAL A 268 -0.08 -4.26 -5.41
C VAL A 268 1.24 -4.96 -5.14
N ASP A 269 1.25 -6.30 -5.11
CA ASP A 269 2.48 -7.09 -5.01
C ASP A 269 2.74 -7.80 -6.34
N ILE A 270 3.88 -7.50 -6.97
CA ILE A 270 4.29 -8.04 -8.27
C ILE A 270 5.34 -9.13 -8.06
N GLU A 271 5.14 -10.30 -8.65
CA GLU A 271 6.10 -11.42 -8.54
C GLU A 271 7.39 -11.12 -9.31
N MET A 272 8.51 -11.10 -8.59
CA MET A 272 9.84 -10.88 -9.17
C MET A 272 10.64 -12.18 -9.29
N ARG A 273 10.56 -13.05 -8.28
CA ARG A 273 11.39 -14.28 -8.24
C ARG A 273 11.06 -15.26 -9.36
N TRP A 274 9.81 -15.37 -9.76
CA TRP A 274 9.46 -16.18 -10.94
C TRP A 274 9.97 -15.53 -12.24
N PHE A 275 10.00 -14.20 -12.32
CA PHE A 275 10.45 -13.47 -13.50
C PHE A 275 11.95 -13.68 -13.77
N ARG A 276 12.77 -13.89 -12.73
CA ARG A 276 14.18 -14.31 -12.82
C ARG A 276 14.43 -15.52 -13.71
N ARG A 277 13.44 -16.38 -13.88
CA ARG A 277 13.58 -17.59 -14.71
C ARG A 277 13.68 -17.27 -16.20
N PHE A 278 13.31 -16.06 -16.58
CA PHE A 278 13.39 -15.57 -17.95
C PHE A 278 14.61 -14.69 -18.18
N ASP A 279 15.44 -14.44 -17.15
CA ASP A 279 16.61 -13.54 -17.19
C ASP A 279 16.24 -12.08 -17.50
N GLU A 280 15.01 -11.69 -17.19
CA GLU A 280 14.43 -10.36 -17.51
C GLU A 280 13.88 -9.63 -16.27
N ASP A 281 14.17 -10.12 -15.06
CA ASP A 281 13.69 -9.46 -13.84
C ASP A 281 14.35 -8.10 -13.61
N GLU A 282 15.59 -7.92 -14.05
CA GLU A 282 16.28 -6.63 -14.01
C GLU A 282 15.55 -5.57 -14.85
N ARG A 283 14.91 -5.96 -15.97
CA ARG A 283 14.14 -5.03 -16.80
C ARG A 283 12.87 -4.57 -16.10
N LEU A 284 12.13 -5.49 -15.47
CA LEU A 284 10.95 -5.15 -14.69
C LEU A 284 11.34 -4.30 -13.45
N ALA A 285 12.44 -4.66 -12.79
CA ALA A 285 12.99 -3.89 -11.68
C ALA A 285 13.34 -2.45 -12.12
N ALA A 286 14.03 -2.29 -13.25
CA ALA A 286 14.40 -0.99 -13.79
C ALA A 286 13.17 -0.10 -14.06
N LEU A 287 12.12 -0.65 -14.69
CA LEU A 287 10.87 0.11 -14.93
C LEU A 287 10.20 0.56 -13.62
N LEU A 288 10.17 -0.31 -12.61
CA LEU A 288 9.59 0.03 -11.31
C LEU A 288 10.43 1.07 -10.58
N VAL A 289 11.77 0.97 -10.64
CA VAL A 289 12.71 1.93 -10.04
C VAL A 289 12.63 3.28 -10.73
N GLU A 290 12.54 3.34 -12.06
CA GLU A 290 12.39 4.58 -12.81
C GLU A 290 11.14 5.36 -12.35
N ARG A 291 9.99 4.69 -12.28
CA ARG A 291 8.75 5.30 -11.78
C ARG A 291 8.80 5.64 -10.28
N HIS A 292 9.57 4.89 -9.50
CA HIS A 292 9.82 5.19 -8.09
C HIS A 292 10.66 6.47 -7.89
N GLU A 293 11.67 6.66 -8.73
CA GLU A 293 12.54 7.85 -8.74
C GLU A 293 11.81 9.08 -9.27
N ALA A 294 10.87 8.89 -10.21
CA ALA A 294 9.94 9.91 -10.69
C ALA A 294 8.90 10.32 -9.63
N GLY A 295 8.80 9.58 -8.52
CA GLY A 295 7.84 9.84 -7.45
C GLY A 295 6.43 9.36 -7.77
N GLU A 296 6.25 8.58 -8.84
CA GLU A 296 4.95 8.02 -9.22
C GLU A 296 4.55 6.86 -8.29
N LEU A 297 5.54 6.07 -7.86
CA LEU A 297 5.36 4.84 -7.09
C LEU A 297 6.23 4.81 -5.83
N ASN A 298 5.73 4.16 -4.78
CA ASN A 298 6.58 3.62 -3.73
C ASN A 298 6.83 2.14 -4.04
N VAL A 299 8.09 1.73 -4.10
CA VAL A 299 8.48 0.37 -4.47
C VAL A 299 9.31 -0.20 -3.32
N ILE A 300 8.90 -1.35 -2.81
CA ILE A 300 9.57 -2.04 -1.71
C ILE A 300 9.91 -3.43 -2.21
N ASP A 301 11.21 -3.70 -2.34
CA ASP A 301 11.67 -5.07 -2.61
C ASP A 301 11.32 -5.97 -1.41
N GLU A 302 10.47 -6.97 -1.57
CA GLU A 302 10.17 -7.97 -0.53
C GLU A 302 10.76 -9.36 -0.86
N GLY A 303 11.75 -9.39 -1.75
CA GLY A 303 12.49 -10.56 -2.17
C GLY A 303 11.75 -11.40 -3.21
N GLN A 304 10.64 -12.05 -2.84
CA GLN A 304 9.87 -12.84 -3.82
C GLN A 304 9.02 -11.95 -4.71
N ALA A 305 8.29 -11.04 -4.09
CA ALA A 305 7.47 -10.05 -4.76
C ALA A 305 7.99 -8.67 -4.40
N TRP A 306 7.73 -7.68 -5.24
CA TRP A 306 7.92 -6.29 -4.90
C TRP A 306 6.56 -5.68 -4.63
N HIS A 307 6.45 -5.02 -3.48
CA HIS A 307 5.30 -4.21 -3.16
C HIS A 307 5.40 -2.88 -3.92
N VAL A 308 4.28 -2.47 -4.51
CA VAL A 308 4.15 -1.24 -5.28
C VAL A 308 2.91 -0.50 -4.81
N CYS A 309 3.08 0.76 -4.43
CA CYS A 309 1.97 1.66 -4.09
C CYS A 309 1.97 2.88 -5.02
N ILE A 310 0.80 3.24 -5.53
CA ILE A 310 0.63 4.44 -6.36
C ILE A 310 0.71 5.68 -5.47
N SER A 311 1.42 6.72 -5.91
CA SER A 311 1.37 8.03 -5.27
C SER A 311 0.06 8.77 -5.60
N PRO A 312 -0.47 9.60 -4.70
CA PRO A 312 -1.67 10.39 -4.98
C PRO A 312 -1.55 11.26 -6.24
N GLY A 313 -0.35 11.80 -6.51
CA GLY A 313 -0.08 12.61 -7.71
C GLY A 313 -0.17 11.83 -9.03
N ALA A 314 0.18 10.53 -9.01
CA ALA A 314 0.07 9.68 -10.21
C ALA A 314 -1.37 9.24 -10.51
N CYS A 315 -2.26 9.22 -9.52
CA CYS A 315 -3.64 8.75 -9.70
C CYS A 315 -4.41 9.54 -10.76
N GLU A 316 -4.26 10.86 -10.84
CA GLU A 316 -4.97 11.65 -11.84
C GLU A 316 -4.52 11.33 -13.27
N VAL A 317 -3.22 11.13 -13.47
CA VAL A 317 -2.65 10.76 -14.77
C VAL A 317 -3.19 9.41 -15.21
N LEU A 318 -3.16 8.43 -14.31
CA LEU A 318 -3.65 7.06 -14.55
C LEU A 318 -5.17 7.02 -14.76
N ALA A 319 -5.94 7.82 -14.02
CA ALA A 319 -7.38 7.94 -14.19
C ALA A 319 -7.75 8.51 -15.58
N ARG A 320 -7.01 9.53 -16.05
CA ARG A 320 -7.20 10.10 -17.39
C ARG A 320 -6.85 9.11 -18.51
N ALA A 321 -5.77 8.34 -18.34
CA ALA A 321 -5.38 7.30 -19.30
C ALA A 321 -6.48 6.23 -19.45
N ASN A 322 -7.03 5.76 -18.33
CA ASN A 322 -8.16 4.81 -18.32
C ASN A 322 -9.41 5.34 -19.01
N HIS A 323 -9.79 6.59 -18.73
CA HIS A 323 -11.00 7.17 -19.30
C HIS A 323 -10.93 7.24 -20.83
N ARG A 324 -9.74 7.56 -21.39
CA ARG A 324 -9.51 7.52 -22.84
C ARG A 324 -9.61 6.10 -23.39
N ALA A 325 -8.97 5.13 -22.75
CA ALA A 325 -9.04 3.72 -23.16
C ALA A 325 -10.47 3.14 -23.10
N LEU A 326 -11.33 3.64 -22.20
CA LEU A 326 -12.74 3.25 -22.15
C LEU A 326 -13.58 3.88 -23.26
N ILE A 327 -13.33 5.16 -23.60
CA ILE A 327 -14.10 5.89 -24.63
C ILE A 327 -13.70 5.47 -26.05
N ASP A 328 -12.40 5.37 -26.33
CA ASP A 328 -11.90 5.06 -27.67
C ASP A 328 -12.34 3.65 -28.13
N GLU A 329 -12.64 2.75 -27.20
CA GLU A 329 -13.12 1.39 -27.46
C GLU A 329 -14.64 1.29 -27.68
N ASP A 330 -15.45 2.11 -27.00
CA ASP A 330 -16.91 2.19 -27.28
C ASP A 330 -17.20 2.81 -28.66
N GLN A 331 -16.22 3.53 -29.23
CA GLN A 331 -16.29 4.08 -30.59
C GLN A 331 -15.61 3.20 -31.65
N ALA A 332 -14.94 2.10 -31.27
CA ALA A 332 -14.34 1.19 -32.24
C ALA A 332 -15.46 0.43 -32.99
N PRO A 333 -15.55 0.53 -34.33
CA PRO A 333 -16.63 -0.10 -35.08
C PRO A 333 -16.60 -1.62 -34.88
N ALA A 334 -17.76 -2.19 -34.55
CA ALA A 334 -17.96 -3.59 -34.18
C ALA A 334 -17.64 -4.64 -35.27
N GLY A 335 -16.88 -4.28 -36.31
CA GLY A 335 -16.58 -5.13 -37.46
C GLY A 335 -15.09 -5.13 -37.79
N ARG A 336 -14.34 -6.01 -37.14
CA ARG A 336 -13.14 -6.70 -37.68
C ARG A 336 -12.66 -7.72 -36.65
N ARG A 337 -13.20 -8.93 -36.73
CA ARG A 337 -12.55 -10.16 -36.29
C ARG A 337 -12.62 -11.17 -37.42
#